data_AF-A0A7C8IDG7-F1
#
_entry.id   AF-A0A7C8IDG7-F1
#
_cell.length_a   1.000
_cell.length_b   1.000
_cell.length_c   1.000
_cell.angle_alpha   90.00
_cell.angle_beta   90.00
_cell.angle_gamma   90.00
#
_symmetry.space_group_name_H-M   'P 1'
#
loop_
_entity.id
_entity.type
_entity.pdbx_description
1 polymer ?
#
loop_
_entity_poly.entity_id
_entity_poly.type
_entity_poly.pdbx_seq_one_letter_code
_entity_poly.pdbx_strand_id
1 'polypeptide(L)'
;MFKPTPRLQKMLRRLPLSPKQAGNQYYKGNRVGNLGQITNGGKFIPDYSKIRTYIFPEKGIKKFELTPFVSKGISKNTQEELDKWSPQSKGLTGEEYLNWWKLSGGHDMMDTSAYGQEEAKR
;
A
#
# COMPACT_ATOMS: atom_id res chain seq x y z
N MET A 1 -8.48 -22.54 38.18
CA MET A 1 -8.06 -21.21 37.68
C MET A 1 -6.60 -21.00 38.07
N PHE A 2 -5.67 -20.95 37.11
CA PHE A 2 -4.25 -20.76 37.39
C PHE A 2 -4.00 -19.34 37.89
N LYS A 3 -3.37 -19.20 39.07
CA LYS A 3 -2.98 -17.91 39.63
C LYS A 3 -1.45 -17.76 39.52
N PRO A 4 -0.92 -16.63 39.02
CA PRO A 4 0.51 -16.41 38.94
C PRO A 4 1.13 -16.32 40.34
N THR A 5 2.42 -16.66 40.45
CA THR A 5 3.18 -16.48 41.70
C THR A 5 3.28 -15.00 42.06
N PRO A 6 3.45 -14.64 43.36
CA PRO A 6 3.47 -13.24 43.80
C PRO A 6 4.52 -12.37 43.09
N ARG A 7 5.71 -12.93 42.79
CA ARG A 7 6.78 -12.24 42.04
C ARG A 7 6.34 -11.93 40.61
N LEU A 8 5.76 -12.91 39.91
CA LEU A 8 5.24 -12.74 38.56
C LEU A 8 4.06 -11.76 38.52
N GLN A 9 3.14 -11.85 39.48
CA GLN A 9 2.01 -10.92 39.60
C GLN A 9 2.46 -9.46 39.70
N LYS A 10 3.53 -9.18 40.46
CA LYS A 10 4.11 -7.83 40.61
C LYS A 10 4.67 -7.30 39.29
N MET A 11 5.27 -8.16 38.46
CA MET A 11 5.77 -7.80 37.13
C MET A 11 4.62 -7.60 36.13
N LEU A 12 3.65 -8.51 36.08
CA LEU A 12 2.52 -8.47 35.15
C LEU A 12 1.68 -7.19 35.31
N ARG A 13 1.54 -6.67 36.54
CA ARG A 13 0.80 -5.42 36.81
C ARG A 13 1.42 -4.18 36.16
N ARG A 14 2.70 -4.23 35.77
CA ARG A 14 3.41 -3.12 35.11
C ARG A 14 3.37 -3.21 33.59
N LEU A 15 2.92 -4.33 33.03
CA LEU A 15 2.79 -4.47 31.58
C LEU A 15 1.64 -3.57 31.08
N PRO A 16 1.76 -3.02 29.86
CA PRO A 16 0.69 -2.24 29.27
C PRO A 16 -0.60 -3.05 29.19
N LEU A 17 -1.70 -2.46 29.66
CA LEU A 17 -2.99 -3.12 29.69
C LEU A 17 -3.47 -3.42 28.26
N SER A 18 -3.87 -4.66 28.03
CA SER A 18 -4.54 -5.09 26.80
C SER A 18 -6.05 -5.16 26.99
N PRO A 19 -6.85 -5.04 25.92
CA PRO A 19 -8.32 -5.14 26.02
C PRO A 19 -8.80 -6.49 26.60
N LYS A 20 -7.97 -7.53 26.58
CA LYS A 20 -8.31 -8.85 27.14
C LYS A 20 -8.07 -8.97 28.64
N GLN A 21 -7.42 -8.00 29.26
CA GLN A 21 -7.07 -8.03 30.69
C GLN A 21 -7.95 -7.12 31.55
N ALA A 22 -8.67 -6.17 30.95
CA ALA A 22 -9.17 -4.98 31.64
C ALA A 22 -10.67 -5.00 32.03
N GLY A 23 -11.44 -5.98 31.55
CA GLY A 23 -12.89 -6.06 31.79
C GLY A 23 -13.72 -5.14 30.88
N ASN A 24 -14.99 -4.91 31.24
CA ASN A 24 -16.02 -4.43 30.33
C ASN A 24 -15.98 -2.92 29.99
N GLN A 25 -15.19 -2.11 30.69
CA GLN A 25 -15.20 -0.64 30.55
C GLN A 25 -13.94 -0.07 29.90
N TYR A 26 -12.99 -0.93 29.55
CA TYR A 26 -11.73 -0.51 28.96
C TYR A 26 -11.75 -0.76 27.46
N TYR A 27 -11.86 0.33 26.69
CA TYR A 27 -11.70 0.30 25.25
C TYR A 27 -10.28 0.71 24.86
N LYS A 28 -9.63 -0.08 24.00
CA LYS A 28 -8.32 0.22 23.42
C LYS A 28 -8.37 -0.05 21.91
N GLY A 29 -8.16 0.99 21.11
CA GLY A 29 -8.20 0.89 19.65
C GLY A 29 -6.96 0.23 19.05
N ASN A 30 -7.12 -0.31 17.84
CA ASN A 30 -6.05 -0.99 17.06
C ASN A 30 -5.56 -0.16 15.86
N ARG A 31 -5.62 1.18 15.95
CA ARG A 31 -5.21 2.10 14.86
C ARG A 31 -5.95 1.91 13.53
N VAL A 32 -7.20 1.46 13.57
CA VAL A 32 -8.04 1.30 12.36
C VAL A 32 -8.36 2.64 11.67
N GLY A 33 -8.23 3.75 12.40
CA GLY A 33 -8.55 5.11 11.97
C GLY A 33 -9.98 5.51 12.33
N ASN A 34 -10.30 6.80 12.15
CA ASN A 34 -11.68 7.28 12.27
C ASN A 34 -12.41 7.04 10.94
N LEU A 35 -13.46 6.22 10.97
CA LEU A 35 -14.25 5.85 9.78
C LEU A 35 -15.64 6.51 9.75
N GLY A 36 -15.96 7.39 10.71
CA GLY A 36 -17.30 7.95 10.82
C GLY A 36 -17.56 8.68 12.13
N GLN A 37 -18.78 8.59 12.63
CA GLN A 37 -19.19 9.24 13.87
C GLN A 37 -20.11 8.34 14.71
N ILE A 38 -19.92 8.38 16.03
CA ILE A 38 -20.87 7.77 16.98
C ILE A 38 -21.92 8.82 17.33
N THR A 39 -23.18 8.45 17.17
CA THR A 39 -24.34 9.28 17.52
C THR A 39 -24.54 9.32 19.04
N ASN A 40 -25.29 10.31 19.53
CA ASN A 40 -25.65 10.40 20.96
C ASN A 40 -26.38 9.15 21.49
N GLY A 41 -27.06 8.39 20.62
CA GLY A 41 -27.71 7.12 20.95
C GLY A 41 -26.79 5.89 20.88
N GLY A 42 -25.48 6.08 20.75
CA GLY A 42 -24.48 4.99 20.71
C GLY A 42 -24.38 4.23 19.38
N LYS A 43 -25.17 4.59 18.37
CA LYS A 43 -25.06 4.01 17.01
C LYS A 43 -23.89 4.63 16.25
N PHE A 44 -23.24 3.86 15.38
CA PHE A 44 -22.17 4.33 14.50
C PHE A 44 -22.70 4.62 13.09
N ILE A 45 -22.32 5.77 12.53
CA ILE A 45 -22.62 6.18 11.15
C ILE A 45 -21.30 6.24 10.37
N PRO A 46 -21.12 5.44 9.30
CA PRO A 46 -19.92 5.46 8.48
C PRO A 46 -19.85 6.71 7.59
N ASP A 47 -18.64 7.26 7.42
CA ASP A 47 -18.32 8.33 6.47
C ASP A 47 -17.51 7.74 5.32
N TYR A 48 -18.16 7.55 4.18
CA TYR A 48 -17.56 6.91 3.00
C TYR A 48 -16.38 7.70 2.41
N SER A 49 -16.25 9.00 2.68
CA SER A 49 -15.09 9.79 2.26
C SER A 49 -13.79 9.39 2.98
N LYS A 50 -13.91 8.75 4.15
CA LYS A 50 -12.78 8.28 4.99
C LYS A 50 -12.48 6.79 4.83
N ILE A 51 -13.37 6.05 4.18
CA ILE A 51 -13.22 4.61 3.99
C ILE A 51 -12.19 4.37 2.88
N ARG A 52 -11.13 3.65 3.21
CA ARG A 52 -10.08 3.29 2.25
C ARG A 52 -10.58 2.18 1.32
N THR A 53 -10.44 2.41 0.02
CA THR A 53 -10.64 1.39 -1.02
C THR A 53 -9.31 0.99 -1.63
N TYR A 54 -9.15 -0.29 -1.94
CA TYR A 54 -7.99 -0.80 -2.68
C TYR A 54 -8.43 -1.07 -4.11
N ILE A 55 -8.06 -0.19 -5.03
CA ILE A 55 -8.47 -0.28 -6.43
C ILE A 55 -7.63 -1.36 -7.09
N PHE A 56 -8.30 -2.45 -7.48
CA PHE A 56 -7.71 -3.45 -8.34
C PHE A 56 -7.76 -2.93 -9.79
N PRO A 57 -6.68 -3.03 -10.57
CA PRO A 57 -6.73 -2.62 -11.98
C PRO A 57 -7.82 -3.42 -12.71
N GLU A 58 -8.41 -2.87 -13.76
CA GLU A 58 -9.39 -3.62 -14.57
C GLU A 58 -8.74 -4.21 -15.82
N LYS A 59 -7.69 -3.56 -16.31
CA LYS A 59 -7.02 -3.86 -17.58
C LYS A 59 -5.61 -4.37 -17.34
N GLY A 60 -5.10 -5.15 -18.28
CA GLY A 60 -3.73 -5.66 -18.26
C GLY A 60 -3.45 -6.79 -17.27
N ILE A 61 -4.46 -7.32 -16.55
CA ILE A 61 -4.22 -8.37 -15.54
C ILE A 61 -4.31 -9.78 -16.11
N LYS A 62 -5.33 -10.05 -16.94
CA LYS A 62 -5.49 -11.36 -17.57
C LYS A 62 -4.36 -11.51 -18.58
N LYS A 63 -3.30 -12.24 -18.20
CA LYS A 63 -2.01 -12.41 -18.91
C LYS A 63 -0.94 -11.34 -18.63
N PHE A 64 -0.93 -10.75 -17.44
CA PHE A 64 0.22 -9.93 -17.03
C PHE A 64 1.48 -10.78 -16.90
N GLU A 65 2.52 -10.43 -17.67
CA GLU A 65 3.76 -11.22 -17.72
C GLU A 65 4.69 -10.93 -16.54
N LEU A 66 4.58 -9.74 -15.94
CA LEU A 66 5.43 -9.39 -14.81
C LEU A 66 4.99 -10.14 -13.55
N THR A 67 5.97 -10.80 -12.92
CA THR A 67 5.80 -11.52 -11.66
C THR A 67 6.57 -10.80 -10.55
N PRO A 68 6.31 -11.08 -9.26
CA PRO A 68 7.09 -10.48 -8.17
C PRO A 68 8.56 -10.97 -8.11
N PHE A 69 8.98 -11.82 -9.04
CA PHE A 69 10.32 -12.39 -9.10
C PHE A 69 10.97 -12.15 -10.46
N VAL A 70 12.29 -12.11 -10.44
CA VAL A 70 13.15 -12.02 -11.63
C VAL A 70 14.07 -13.23 -11.64
N SER A 71 14.43 -13.74 -12.82
CA SER A 71 15.36 -14.87 -12.95
C SER A 71 16.73 -14.53 -12.35
N LYS A 72 17.34 -15.47 -11.63
CA LYS A 72 18.68 -15.31 -11.01
C LYS A 72 19.78 -15.03 -12.03
N GLY A 73 19.59 -15.43 -13.30
CA GLY A 73 20.55 -15.20 -14.38
C GLY A 73 20.61 -13.76 -14.90
N ILE A 74 19.65 -12.91 -14.53
CA ILE A 74 19.61 -11.51 -14.95
C ILE A 74 20.53 -10.69 -14.03
N SER A 75 21.49 -9.97 -14.62
CA SER A 75 22.39 -9.07 -13.91
C SER A 75 21.64 -7.92 -13.24
N LYS A 76 22.04 -7.55 -12.03
CA LYS A 76 21.43 -6.43 -11.27
C LYS A 76 21.90 -5.05 -11.74
N ASN A 77 22.97 -5.00 -12.51
CA ASN A 77 23.57 -3.76 -13.01
C ASN A 77 22.92 -3.37 -14.34
N THR A 78 22.91 -2.08 -14.68
CA THR A 78 22.62 -1.67 -16.06
C THR A 78 23.88 -1.76 -16.88
N GLN A 79 23.74 -2.36 -18.05
CA GLN A 79 24.78 -2.35 -19.06
C GLN A 79 24.73 -0.99 -19.77
N GLU A 80 25.72 -0.14 -19.53
CA GLU A 80 25.86 1.14 -20.25
C GLU A 80 26.43 0.93 -21.66
N GLU A 81 27.29 -0.07 -21.81
CA GLU A 81 27.99 -0.43 -23.05
C GLU A 81 28.30 -1.94 -23.03
N LEU A 82 28.69 -2.52 -24.17
CA LEU A 82 29.00 -3.96 -24.33
C LEU A 82 29.80 -4.56 -23.15
N ASP A 83 30.76 -3.82 -22.57
CA ASP A 83 31.60 -4.29 -21.45
C ASP A 83 31.54 -3.43 -20.17
N LYS A 84 30.67 -2.42 -20.11
CA LYS A 84 30.63 -1.48 -18.97
C LYS A 84 29.33 -1.58 -18.19
N TRP A 85 29.46 -2.00 -16.93
CA TRP A 85 28.36 -2.13 -15.99
C TRP A 85 28.48 -1.09 -14.89
N SER A 86 27.45 -0.27 -14.71
CA SER A 86 27.39 0.69 -13.61
C SER A 86 26.26 0.32 -12.63
N PRO A 87 26.42 0.69 -11.34
CA PRO A 87 25.30 0.66 -10.43
C PRO A 87 24.23 1.62 -10.94
N GLN A 88 23.00 1.12 -10.99
CA GLN A 88 21.78 1.86 -11.32
C GLN A 88 21.78 3.25 -10.63
N SER A 89 21.65 4.33 -11.40
CA SER A 89 21.57 5.68 -10.83
C SER A 89 20.36 5.74 -9.88
N LYS A 90 20.56 6.29 -8.68
CA LYS A 90 19.58 6.15 -7.58
C LYS A 90 18.34 7.04 -7.73
N GLY A 91 18.32 7.96 -8.68
CA GLY A 91 17.22 8.90 -8.82
C GLY A 91 17.16 9.50 -10.21
N LEU A 92 15.94 9.81 -10.64
CA LEU A 92 15.65 10.54 -11.86
C LEU A 92 15.64 12.03 -11.53
N THR A 93 16.53 12.81 -12.16
CA THR A 93 16.49 14.27 -12.06
C THR A 93 15.38 14.85 -12.93
N GLY A 94 14.92 16.06 -12.61
CA GLY A 94 13.88 16.73 -13.40
C GLY A 94 14.33 17.03 -14.84
N GLU A 95 15.60 17.35 -15.06
CA GLU A 95 16.18 17.58 -16.38
C GLU A 95 16.22 16.29 -17.21
N GLU A 96 16.66 15.17 -16.61
CA GLU A 96 16.63 13.85 -17.26
C GLU A 96 15.21 13.44 -17.62
N TYR A 97 14.24 13.62 -16.71
CA TYR A 97 12.83 13.37 -17.00
C TYR A 97 12.34 14.20 -18.18
N LEU A 98 12.62 15.50 -18.21
CA LEU A 98 12.20 16.39 -19.29
C LEU A 98 12.81 15.97 -20.63
N ASN A 99 14.09 15.58 -20.62
CA ASN A 99 14.75 15.07 -21.81
C ASN A 99 14.11 13.76 -22.30
N TRP A 100 13.83 12.80 -21.41
CA TRP A 100 13.15 11.57 -21.76
C TRP A 100 11.73 11.80 -22.29
N TRP A 101 10.97 12.72 -21.69
CA TRP A 101 9.65 13.10 -22.17
C TRP A 101 9.70 13.70 -23.58
N LYS A 102 10.65 14.61 -23.85
CA LYS A 102 10.88 15.15 -25.20
C LYS A 102 11.28 14.06 -26.20
N LEU A 103 12.18 13.15 -25.81
CA LEU A 103 12.61 12.02 -26.65
C LEU A 103 11.46 11.04 -26.94
N SER A 104 10.55 10.87 -25.99
CA SER A 104 9.37 9.99 -26.15
C SER A 104 8.24 10.63 -26.97
N GLY A 105 8.47 11.82 -27.52
CA GLY A 105 7.54 12.51 -28.42
C GLY A 105 6.97 13.83 -27.88
N GLY A 106 7.26 14.20 -26.62
CA GLY A 106 6.90 15.53 -26.09
C GLY A 106 5.39 15.80 -26.01
N HIS A 107 4.58 14.75 -25.98
CA HIS A 107 3.13 14.84 -25.90
C HIS A 107 2.64 13.81 -24.89
N ASP A 108 1.76 14.24 -23.98
CA ASP A 108 1.07 13.36 -23.05
C ASP A 108 -0.04 12.64 -23.81
N MET A 109 0.33 11.63 -24.61
CA MET A 109 -0.64 10.75 -25.24
C MET A 109 -1.33 9.94 -24.14
N MET A 110 -2.52 10.38 -23.75
CA MET A 110 -3.43 9.54 -22.99
C MET A 110 -3.77 8.34 -23.86
N ASP A 111 -3.41 7.14 -23.39
CA ASP A 111 -3.82 5.90 -24.03
C ASP A 111 -5.35 5.73 -23.88
N THR A 112 -6.07 6.37 -24.81
CA THR A 112 -7.53 6.31 -24.91
C THR A 112 -8.00 4.97 -25.47
N SER A 113 -7.10 4.16 -26.05
CA SER A 113 -7.43 2.84 -26.60
C SER A 113 -7.93 1.87 -25.52
N ALA A 114 -7.47 2.06 -24.28
CA ALA A 114 -7.96 1.32 -23.14
C ALA A 114 -9.42 1.67 -22.80
N TYR A 115 -9.84 2.93 -22.91
CA TYR A 115 -11.15 3.42 -22.43
C TYR A 115 -12.25 3.47 -23.51
N GLY A 116 -11.91 3.50 -24.79
CA GLY A 116 -12.85 3.78 -25.88
C GLY A 116 -13.67 2.61 -26.46
N GLN A 117 -13.56 1.37 -25.94
CA GLN A 117 -14.27 0.22 -26.53
C GLN A 117 -15.51 -0.29 -25.79
N GLU A 118 -15.82 0.22 -24.59
CA GLU A 118 -17.05 -0.17 -23.88
C GLU A 118 -18.25 0.75 -24.12
N GLU A 119 -18.03 2.03 -24.49
CA GLU A 119 -19.15 2.95 -24.76
C GLU A 119 -19.88 2.67 -26.10
N ALA A 120 -19.25 1.93 -27.02
CA ALA A 120 -19.87 1.59 -28.31
C ALA A 120 -20.83 0.38 -28.27
N LYS A 121 -21.13 -0.16 -27.07
CA LYS A 121 -22.01 -1.33 -26.88
C LYS A 121 -23.17 -1.11 -25.89
N ARG A 122 -23.53 0.14 -25.59
CA ARG A 122 -24.79 0.48 -24.92
C ARG A 122 -25.74 1.16 -25.88
#